data_AF-A0A2G9M0E4-F1
#
_entry.id   AF-A0A2G9M0E4-F1
#
_cell.length_a   1.000
_cell.length_b   1.000
_cell.length_c   1.000
_cell.angle_alpha   90.00
_cell.angle_beta   90.00
_cell.angle_gamma   90.00
#
_symmetry.space_group_name_H-M   'P 1'
#
loop_
_entity.id
_entity.type
_entity.pdbx_description
1 polymer ?
#
loop_
_entity_poly.entity_id
_entity_poly.type
_entity_poly.pdbx_seq_one_letter_code
_entity_poly.pdbx_strand_id
1 'polypeptide(L)'
;MALKIFGEGKSNSAVEKKIAASFQKVKKEMDMHLGTINDNSIEIEANYEYLCRLEEKIDKLNEKIEQLQLLIATASKLKSSIEIEPLSLREQEVFLALYLSDGFVRYAEIAKRLGLTETLVRNYVTGLIQKGVPIIKKYQDKETFLLIEPDFKNLQTRENVLKINEEMLRQFKNGFYKKTDEIEEF
;
A
#
# COMPACT_ATOMS: atom_id res chain seq x y z
N MET A 1 2.19 0.81 -104.93
CA MET A 1 2.58 0.16 -103.66
C MET A 1 2.68 1.28 -102.62
N ALA A 2 1.62 1.53 -101.86
CA ALA A 2 1.54 2.64 -100.89
C ALA A 2 1.34 2.04 -99.49
N LEU A 3 2.39 2.08 -98.67
CA LEU A 3 2.30 1.66 -97.27
C LEU A 3 1.84 2.85 -96.41
N LYS A 4 0.70 2.66 -95.74
CA LYS A 4 0.20 3.48 -94.64
C LYS A 4 1.20 3.47 -93.48
N ILE A 5 1.72 4.63 -93.11
CA ILE A 5 2.35 4.88 -91.82
C ILE A 5 1.39 5.77 -91.03
N PHE A 6 0.61 5.17 -90.14
CA PHE A 6 -0.21 5.88 -89.15
C PHE A 6 -0.27 4.97 -87.91
N GLY A 7 0.62 5.20 -86.93
CA GLY A 7 0.69 4.34 -85.74
C GLY A 7 1.24 4.99 -84.46
N GLU A 8 2.08 6.03 -84.52
CA GLU A 8 2.90 6.39 -83.35
C GLU A 8 2.29 7.46 -82.40
N GLY A 9 1.27 8.20 -82.82
CA GLY A 9 0.73 9.33 -82.03
C GLY A 9 -0.16 8.96 -80.84
N LYS A 10 -0.73 7.76 -80.76
CA LYS A 10 -1.67 7.37 -79.68
C LYS A 10 -0.97 6.80 -78.43
N SER A 11 0.29 6.36 -78.54
CA SER A 11 1.03 5.69 -77.47
C SER A 11 1.56 6.66 -76.40
N ASN A 12 2.16 7.78 -76.82
CA ASN A 12 2.76 8.76 -75.89
C ASN A 12 1.73 9.45 -74.98
N SER A 13 0.53 9.77 -75.50
CA SER A 13 -0.53 10.39 -74.71
C SER A 13 -1.01 9.51 -73.55
N ALA A 14 -1.02 8.18 -73.72
CA ALA A 14 -1.44 7.25 -72.67
C ALA A 14 -0.39 7.13 -71.56
N VAL A 15 0.90 7.18 -71.91
CA VAL A 15 2.01 7.16 -70.95
C VAL A 15 2.05 8.45 -70.14
N GLU A 16 1.91 9.61 -70.79
CA GLU A 16 1.85 10.92 -70.12
C GLU A 16 0.69 10.99 -69.12
N LYS A 17 -0.50 10.51 -69.51
CA LYS A 17 -1.67 10.45 -68.60
C LYS A 17 -1.43 9.55 -67.39
N LYS A 18 -0.77 8.40 -67.57
CA LYS A 18 -0.41 7.51 -66.45
C LYS A 18 0.58 8.16 -65.49
N ILE A 19 1.60 8.83 -66.02
CA ILE A 19 2.60 9.55 -65.21
C ILE A 19 1.92 10.69 -64.43
N ALA A 20 1.09 11.50 -65.09
CA ALA A 20 0.34 12.57 -64.45
C ALA A 20 -0.59 12.07 -63.34
N ALA A 21 -1.26 10.93 -63.56
CA ALA A 21 -2.11 10.30 -62.54
C ALA A 21 -1.30 9.81 -61.33
N SER A 22 -0.12 9.20 -61.56
CA SER A 22 0.78 8.79 -60.48
C SER A 22 1.27 9.99 -59.67
N PHE A 23 1.66 11.09 -60.33
CA PHE A 23 2.07 12.32 -59.65
C PHE A 23 0.93 12.96 -58.86
N GLN A 24 -0.31 12.96 -59.37
CA GLN A 24 -1.46 13.42 -58.61
C GLN A 24 -1.72 12.57 -57.37
N LYS A 25 -1.55 11.25 -57.48
CA LYS A 25 -1.70 10.35 -56.34
C LYS A 25 -0.64 10.64 -55.27
N VAL A 26 0.63 10.76 -55.67
CA VAL A 26 1.73 11.11 -54.75
C VAL A 26 1.48 12.46 -54.09
N LYS A 27 1.07 13.47 -54.86
CA LYS A 27 0.74 14.79 -54.33
C LYS A 27 -0.37 14.72 -53.27
N LYS A 28 -1.44 13.98 -53.56
CA LYS A 28 -2.55 13.79 -52.62
C LYS A 28 -2.09 13.08 -51.33
N GLU A 29 -1.24 12.06 -51.45
CA GLU A 29 -0.65 11.38 -50.27
C GLU A 29 0.23 12.32 -49.45
N MET A 30 1.05 13.15 -50.10
CA MET A 30 1.85 14.17 -49.41
C MET A 30 1.00 15.22 -48.70
N ASP A 31 -0.07 15.71 -49.35
CA ASP A 31 -0.99 16.69 -48.75
C ASP A 31 -1.70 16.07 -47.52
N MET A 32 -2.10 14.80 -47.59
CA MET A 32 -2.67 14.09 -46.44
C MET A 32 -1.64 13.92 -45.31
N HIS A 33 -0.40 13.50 -45.62
CA HIS A 33 0.64 13.34 -44.61
C HIS A 33 0.98 14.65 -43.91
N LEU A 34 1.01 15.75 -44.65
CA LEU A 34 1.23 17.08 -44.09
C LEU A 34 0.11 17.45 -43.11
N GLY A 35 -1.15 17.16 -43.46
CA GLY A 35 -2.29 17.32 -42.55
C GLY A 35 -2.12 16.50 -41.27
N THR A 36 -1.82 15.20 -41.38
CA THR A 36 -1.61 14.33 -40.21
C THR A 36 -0.44 14.80 -39.34
N ILE A 37 0.66 15.26 -39.93
CA ILE A 37 1.81 15.79 -39.17
C ILE A 37 1.40 17.03 -38.38
N ASN A 38 0.60 17.91 -38.97
CA ASN A 38 0.15 19.12 -38.31
C ASN A 38 -0.81 18.80 -37.15
N ASP A 39 -1.77 17.89 -37.37
CA ASP A 39 -2.69 17.44 -36.33
C ASP A 39 -1.95 16.79 -35.15
N ASN A 40 -0.97 15.93 -35.44
CA ASN A 40 -0.13 15.32 -34.41
C ASN A 40 0.71 16.37 -33.66
N SER A 41 1.18 17.41 -34.35
CA SER A 41 1.96 18.48 -33.73
C SER A 41 1.12 19.27 -32.71
N ILE A 42 -0.15 19.55 -33.06
CA ILE A 42 -1.11 20.18 -32.14
C ILE A 42 -1.39 19.28 -30.93
N GLU A 43 -1.57 17.98 -31.15
CA GLU A 43 -1.81 17.03 -30.06
C GLU A 43 -0.59 16.90 -29.12
N ILE A 44 0.62 16.86 -29.67
CA ILE A 44 1.86 16.84 -28.89
C ILE A 44 1.99 18.10 -28.03
N GLU A 45 1.68 19.28 -28.58
CA GLU A 45 1.72 20.55 -27.85
C GLU A 45 0.72 20.55 -26.69
N ALA A 46 -0.53 20.10 -26.93
CA ALA A 46 -1.53 19.97 -25.88
C ALA A 46 -1.08 19.00 -24.77
N ASN A 47 -0.51 17.86 -25.14
CA ASN A 47 0.02 16.87 -24.19
C ASN A 47 1.18 17.45 -23.36
N TYR A 48 2.06 18.22 -23.98
CA TYR A 48 3.13 18.91 -23.26
C TYR A 48 2.58 19.89 -22.22
N GLU A 49 1.56 20.68 -22.58
CA GLU A 49 0.92 21.59 -21.63
C GLU A 49 0.28 20.82 -20.45
N TYR A 50 -0.36 19.67 -20.72
CA TYR A 50 -0.89 18.82 -19.65
C TYR A 50 0.21 18.26 -18.73
N LEU A 51 1.37 17.88 -19.28
CA LEU A 51 2.50 17.40 -18.49
C LEU A 51 3.05 18.49 -17.57
N CYS A 52 3.24 19.72 -18.06
CA CYS A 52 3.68 20.83 -17.22
C CYS A 52 2.71 21.09 -16.06
N ARG A 53 1.39 21.05 -16.31
CA ARG A 53 0.38 21.18 -15.24
C ARG A 53 0.41 20.02 -14.24
N LEU A 54 0.82 18.83 -14.66
CA LEU A 54 1.01 17.69 -13.75
C LEU A 54 2.26 17.85 -12.90
N GLU A 55 3.36 18.32 -13.48
CA GLU A 55 4.59 18.64 -12.74
C GLU A 55 4.31 19.65 -11.63
N GLU A 56 3.60 20.74 -11.93
CA GLU A 56 3.19 21.72 -10.91
C GLU A 56 2.36 21.12 -9.76
N LYS A 57 1.52 20.11 -10.06
CA LYS A 57 0.73 19.42 -9.03
C LYS A 57 1.60 18.48 -8.19
N ILE A 58 2.58 17.82 -8.81
CA ILE A 58 3.55 16.96 -8.12
C ILE A 58 4.38 17.80 -7.16
N ASP A 59 4.86 18.97 -7.59
CA ASP A 59 5.62 19.88 -6.74
C ASP A 59 4.82 20.32 -5.51
N LYS A 60 3.55 20.73 -5.70
CA LYS A 60 2.66 21.06 -4.58
C LYS A 60 2.37 19.89 -3.64
N LEU A 61 2.35 18.66 -4.15
CA LEU A 61 2.19 17.48 -3.31
C LEU A 61 3.46 17.21 -2.51
N ASN A 62 4.64 17.37 -3.11
CA ASN A 62 5.92 17.25 -2.41
C ASN A 62 6.03 18.27 -1.28
N GLU A 63 5.68 19.54 -1.52
CA GLU A 63 5.65 20.57 -0.48
C GLU A 63 4.75 20.17 0.71
N LYS A 64 3.57 19.59 0.43
CA LYS A 64 2.65 19.12 1.48
C LYS A 64 3.19 17.91 2.23
N ILE A 65 3.87 17.00 1.54
CA ILE A 65 4.52 15.83 2.16
C ILE A 65 5.62 16.31 3.11
N GLU A 66 6.45 17.27 2.69
CA GLU A 66 7.50 17.84 3.53
C GLU A 66 6.91 18.51 4.79
N GLN A 67 5.80 19.26 4.65
CA GLN A 67 5.08 19.84 5.78
C GLN A 67 4.57 18.76 6.75
N LEU A 68 3.98 17.68 6.23
CA LEU A 68 3.51 16.55 7.05
C LEU A 68 4.67 15.85 7.76
N GLN A 69 5.80 15.64 7.07
CA GLN A 69 7.00 15.06 7.68
C GLN A 69 7.53 15.93 8.83
N LEU A 70 7.53 17.25 8.67
CA LEU A 70 7.91 18.17 9.75
C LEU A 70 6.94 18.10 10.93
N LEU A 71 5.62 18.05 10.68
CA LEU A 71 4.61 17.87 11.72
C LEU A 71 4.77 16.52 12.45
N ILE A 72 5.04 15.44 11.72
CA ILE A 72 5.30 14.13 12.31
C ILE A 72 6.58 14.17 13.14
N ALA A 73 7.66 14.79 12.68
CA ALA A 73 8.91 14.89 13.42
C ALA A 73 8.75 15.70 14.72
N THR A 74 8.00 16.80 14.69
CA THR A 74 7.69 17.61 15.88
C THR A 74 6.74 16.89 16.83
N ALA A 75 5.69 16.24 16.32
CA ALA A 75 4.81 15.38 17.11
C ALA A 75 5.55 14.18 17.71
N SER A 76 6.52 13.60 17.00
CA SER A 76 7.33 12.48 17.49
C SER A 76 8.32 12.89 18.57
N LYS A 77 8.89 14.10 18.48
CA LYS A 77 9.67 14.70 19.58
C LYS A 77 8.81 14.93 20.83
N LEU A 78 7.54 15.33 20.66
CA LEU A 78 6.56 15.44 21.74
C LEU A 78 6.12 14.08 22.31
N LYS A 79 6.14 13.00 21.50
CA LYS A 79 5.86 11.62 21.92
C LYS A 79 7.02 10.91 22.66
N SER A 80 8.09 11.62 23.00
CA SER A 80 9.11 11.10 23.93
C SER A 80 8.55 10.86 25.35
N SER A 81 7.35 11.35 25.65
CA SER A 81 6.47 10.79 26.67
C SER A 81 5.38 9.95 25.99
N ILE A 82 5.61 8.65 25.80
CA ILE A 82 4.51 7.71 25.53
C ILE A 82 3.69 7.65 26.82
N GLU A 83 2.79 8.61 27.04
CA GLU A 83 1.78 8.52 28.09
C GLU A 83 0.75 7.49 27.65
N ILE A 84 1.06 6.21 27.90
CA ILE A 84 0.12 5.14 27.71
C ILE A 84 -0.98 5.33 28.74
N GLU A 85 -2.23 5.40 28.28
CA GLU A 85 -3.38 5.43 29.18
C GLU A 85 -3.39 4.16 30.06
N PRO A 86 -3.81 4.27 31.33
CA PRO A 86 -3.87 3.11 32.21
C PRO A 86 -4.77 2.03 31.64
N LEU A 87 -4.25 0.80 31.58
CA LEU A 87 -4.99 -0.37 31.17
C LEU A 87 -5.93 -0.83 32.30
N SER A 88 -7.15 -1.20 31.95
CA SER A 88 -8.06 -1.89 32.86
C SER A 88 -7.54 -3.29 33.20
N LEU A 89 -8.01 -3.90 34.30
CA LEU A 89 -7.60 -5.25 34.70
C LEU A 89 -7.76 -6.27 33.57
N ARG A 90 -8.87 -6.23 32.83
CA ARG A 90 -9.13 -7.16 31.71
C ARG A 90 -8.21 -6.91 30.51
N GLU A 91 -7.89 -5.66 30.22
CA GLU A 91 -6.90 -5.33 29.18
C GLU A 91 -5.50 -5.77 29.58
N GLN A 92 -5.14 -5.66 30.87
CA GLN A 92 -3.86 -6.15 31.39
C GLN A 92 -3.75 -7.68 31.28
N GLU A 93 -4.82 -8.43 31.58
CA GLU A 93 -4.87 -9.88 31.39
C GLU A 93 -4.66 -10.28 29.91
N VAL A 94 -5.36 -9.59 28.99
CA VAL A 94 -5.21 -9.80 27.55
C VAL A 94 -3.82 -9.43 27.05
N PHE A 95 -3.27 -8.32 27.54
CA PHE A 95 -1.91 -7.92 27.24
C PHE A 95 -0.90 -8.96 27.73
N LEU A 96 -1.03 -9.46 28.96
CA LEU A 96 -0.14 -10.47 29.52
C LEU A 96 -0.20 -11.78 28.72
N ALA A 97 -1.39 -12.19 28.29
CA ALA A 97 -1.56 -13.37 27.44
C ALA A 97 -0.84 -13.23 26.08
N LEU A 98 -0.83 -12.04 25.50
CA LEU A 98 -0.10 -11.69 24.27
C LEU A 98 1.41 -11.52 24.51
N TYR A 99 1.80 -11.01 25.67
CA TYR A 99 3.18 -10.73 26.02
C TYR A 99 3.96 -12.01 26.28
N LEU A 100 3.31 -12.97 26.95
CA LEU A 100 3.86 -14.29 27.27
C LEU A 100 3.78 -15.28 26.11
N SER A 101 3.08 -14.96 25.02
CA SER A 101 3.10 -15.81 23.84
C SER A 101 4.39 -15.62 23.04
N ASP A 102 4.99 -16.75 22.65
CA ASP A 102 6.15 -16.79 21.76
C ASP A 102 5.67 -16.75 20.31
N GLY A 103 5.36 -15.55 19.83
CA GLY A 103 5.01 -15.28 18.44
C GLY A 103 3.55 -14.95 18.20
N PHE A 104 3.10 -15.16 16.96
CA PHE A 104 1.77 -14.82 16.50
C PHE A 104 0.71 -15.73 17.14
N VAL A 105 -0.33 -15.13 17.74
CA VAL A 105 -1.43 -15.86 18.39
C VAL A 105 -2.79 -15.43 17.85
N ARG A 106 -3.75 -16.36 17.86
CA ARG A 106 -5.12 -16.09 17.38
C ARG A 106 -6.01 -15.59 18.51
N TYR A 107 -7.08 -14.87 18.17
CA TYR A 107 -8.11 -14.47 19.13
C TYR A 107 -8.68 -15.66 19.90
N ALA A 108 -8.92 -16.79 19.21
CA ALA A 108 -9.41 -18.03 19.81
C ALA A 108 -8.48 -18.60 20.90
N GLU A 109 -7.17 -18.46 20.73
CA GLU A 109 -6.18 -18.98 21.69
C GLU A 109 -6.16 -18.14 22.96
N ILE A 110 -6.23 -16.82 22.82
CA ILE A 110 -6.31 -15.88 23.96
C ILE A 110 -7.65 -16.07 24.69
N ALA A 111 -8.75 -16.19 23.93
CA ALA A 111 -10.09 -16.43 24.46
C ALA A 111 -10.13 -17.69 25.33
N LYS A 112 -9.57 -18.80 24.83
CA LYS A 112 -9.45 -20.05 25.58
C LYS A 112 -8.58 -19.92 26.84
N ARG A 113 -7.45 -19.21 26.74
CA ARG A 113 -6.54 -19.00 27.89
C ARG A 113 -7.17 -18.18 29.01
N LEU A 114 -8.01 -17.21 28.67
CA LEU A 114 -8.61 -16.28 29.64
C LEU A 114 -10.05 -16.63 30.03
N GLY A 115 -10.65 -17.67 29.42
CA GLY A 115 -12.06 -17.99 29.63
C GLY A 115 -13.02 -16.91 29.12
N LEU A 116 -12.63 -16.16 28.10
CA LEU A 116 -13.40 -15.08 27.49
C LEU A 116 -13.94 -15.49 26.13
N THR A 117 -14.91 -14.75 25.60
CA THR A 117 -15.35 -14.91 24.20
C THR A 117 -14.38 -14.19 23.25
N GLU A 118 -14.25 -14.69 22.03
CA GLU A 118 -13.39 -14.05 21.01
C GLU A 118 -13.79 -12.60 20.73
N THR A 119 -15.09 -12.30 20.80
CA THR A 119 -15.62 -10.94 20.66
C THR A 119 -15.10 -10.01 21.75
N LEU A 120 -15.07 -10.48 23.01
CA LEU A 120 -14.54 -9.69 24.12
C LEU A 120 -13.03 -9.49 23.98
N VAL A 121 -12.27 -10.52 23.61
CA VAL A 121 -10.83 -10.39 23.35
C VAL A 121 -10.57 -9.38 22.24
N ARG A 122 -11.33 -9.42 21.15
CA ARG A 122 -11.22 -8.43 20.06
C ARG A 122 -11.47 -7.01 20.53
N ASN A 123 -12.45 -6.80 21.39
CA ASN A 123 -12.74 -5.50 21.97
C ASN A 123 -11.60 -5.02 22.87
N TYR A 124 -11.06 -5.88 23.74
CA TYR A 124 -9.91 -5.54 24.60
C TYR A 124 -8.64 -5.27 23.79
N VAL A 125 -8.36 -6.05 22.75
CA VAL A 125 -7.25 -5.79 21.81
C VAL A 125 -7.43 -4.45 21.08
N THR A 126 -8.68 -4.09 20.75
CA THR A 126 -8.97 -2.77 20.16
C THR A 126 -8.72 -1.65 21.17
N GLY A 127 -9.11 -1.84 22.44
CA GLY A 127 -8.79 -0.91 23.53
C GLY A 127 -7.29 -0.75 23.75
N LEU A 128 -6.52 -1.84 23.75
CA LEU A 128 -5.06 -1.81 23.85
C LEU A 128 -4.44 -0.93 22.74
N ILE A 129 -4.90 -1.08 21.49
CA ILE A 129 -4.41 -0.28 20.36
C ILE A 129 -4.79 1.20 20.53
N GLN A 130 -6.02 1.48 20.95
CA GLN A 130 -6.48 2.85 21.20
C GLN A 130 -5.65 3.54 22.28
N LYS A 131 -5.25 2.80 23.31
CA LYS A 131 -4.39 3.27 24.41
C LYS A 131 -2.90 3.37 24.04
N GLY A 132 -2.53 3.04 22.80
CA GLY A 132 -1.17 3.20 22.31
C GLY A 132 -0.28 1.97 22.47
N VAL A 133 -0.84 0.79 22.73
CA VAL A 133 -0.08 -0.47 22.69
C VAL A 133 0.08 -0.92 21.23
N PRO A 134 1.32 -1.02 20.69
CA PRO A 134 1.54 -1.41 19.31
C PRO A 134 1.37 -2.93 19.13
N ILE A 135 0.27 -3.31 18.46
CA ILE A 135 -0.07 -4.70 18.15
C ILE A 135 -0.06 -4.89 16.63
N ILE A 136 0.78 -5.81 16.17
CA ILE A 136 0.89 -6.26 14.78
C ILE A 136 -0.24 -7.25 14.50
N LYS A 137 -1.05 -6.96 13.48
CA LYS A 137 -2.12 -7.85 12.99
C LYS A 137 -1.75 -8.44 11.64
N LYS A 138 -1.66 -9.76 11.53
CA LYS A 138 -1.46 -10.49 10.27
C LYS A 138 -2.73 -11.27 9.92
N TYR A 139 -3.15 -11.18 8.67
CA TYR A 139 -4.32 -11.90 8.15
C TYR A 139 -3.84 -13.02 7.24
N GLN A 140 -4.20 -14.26 7.58
CA GLN A 140 -3.84 -15.45 6.80
C GLN A 140 -4.99 -16.46 6.88
N ASP A 141 -5.40 -17.01 5.75
CA ASP A 141 -6.44 -18.06 5.66
C ASP A 141 -7.76 -17.72 6.40
N LYS A 142 -8.19 -16.46 6.31
CA LYS A 142 -9.36 -15.88 7.01
C LYS A 142 -9.23 -15.81 8.54
N GLU A 143 -8.09 -16.20 9.09
CA GLU A 143 -7.76 -16.04 10.51
C GLU A 143 -6.94 -14.77 10.74
N THR A 144 -7.05 -14.21 11.94
CA THR A 144 -6.26 -13.04 12.37
C THR A 144 -5.29 -13.46 13.46
N PHE A 145 -4.02 -13.14 13.21
CA PHE A 145 -2.90 -13.40 14.09
C PHE A 145 -2.41 -12.08 14.69
N LEU A 146 -2.10 -12.10 15.98
CA LEU A 146 -1.71 -10.95 16.79
C LEU A 146 -0.32 -11.16 17.37
N LEU A 147 0.46 -10.10 17.39
CA LEU A 147 1.78 -10.07 18.01
C LEU A 147 2.03 -8.68 18.59
N ILE A 148 2.60 -8.57 19.78
CA ILE A 148 3.08 -7.28 20.30
C ILE A 148 4.39 -6.94 19.60
N GLU A 149 4.54 -5.68 19.17
CA GLU A 149 5.77 -5.22 18.52
C GLU A 149 7.02 -5.52 19.39
N PRO A 150 8.06 -6.17 18.85
CA PRO A 150 9.23 -6.58 19.64
C PRO A 150 9.91 -5.43 20.38
N ASP A 151 10.01 -4.26 19.74
CA ASP A 151 10.60 -3.06 20.33
C ASP A 151 9.81 -2.58 21.56
N PHE A 152 8.49 -2.68 21.50
CA PHE A 152 7.63 -2.38 22.64
C PHE A 152 7.72 -3.43 23.74
N LYS A 153 7.90 -4.71 23.39
CA LYS A 153 8.15 -5.78 24.37
C LYS A 153 9.45 -5.51 25.16
N ASN A 154 10.48 -5.05 24.47
CA ASN A 154 11.76 -4.64 25.08
C ASN A 154 11.58 -3.40 25.96
N LEU A 155 10.83 -2.39 25.50
CA LEU A 155 10.53 -1.18 26.26
C LEU A 155 9.77 -1.50 27.55
N GLN A 156 8.73 -2.34 27.47
CA GLN A 156 7.98 -2.83 28.63
C GLN A 156 8.86 -3.61 29.61
N THR A 157 9.82 -4.40 29.13
CA THR A 157 10.76 -5.13 29.98
C THR A 157 11.71 -4.19 30.73
N ARG A 158 12.19 -3.15 30.06
CA ARG A 158 13.21 -2.22 30.61
C ARG A 158 12.61 -1.17 31.53
N GLU A 159 11.45 -0.64 31.18
CA GLU A 159 10.89 0.57 31.79
C GLU A 159 9.51 0.35 32.45
N ASN A 160 8.92 -0.84 32.29
CA ASN A 160 7.57 -1.17 32.77
C ASN A 160 6.53 -0.08 32.41
N VAL A 161 6.54 0.35 31.14
CA VAL A 161 5.73 1.48 30.64
C VAL A 161 4.22 1.34 30.89
N LEU A 162 3.71 0.11 30.98
CA LEU A 162 2.30 -0.19 31.28
C LEU A 162 1.98 -0.29 32.78
N LYS A 163 2.99 -0.17 33.66
CA LYS A 163 2.86 -0.27 35.12
C LYS A 163 2.07 -1.50 35.57
N ILE A 164 2.30 -2.63 34.92
CA ILE A 164 1.58 -3.87 35.21
C ILE A 164 2.02 -4.35 36.59
N ASN A 165 1.06 -4.70 37.44
CA ASN A 165 1.33 -5.20 38.78
C ASN A 165 2.14 -6.52 38.70
N GLU A 166 3.32 -6.54 39.31
CA GLU A 166 4.18 -7.73 39.37
C GLU A 166 3.48 -8.93 40.01
N GLU A 167 2.54 -8.70 40.93
CA GLU A 167 1.72 -9.76 41.53
C GLU A 167 0.82 -10.43 40.50
N MET A 168 0.23 -9.67 39.57
CA MET A 168 -0.55 -10.24 38.48
C MET A 168 0.31 -11.03 37.50
N LEU A 169 1.53 -10.55 37.21
CA LEU A 169 2.49 -11.29 36.39
C LEU A 169 2.88 -12.63 37.04
N ARG A 170 3.09 -12.64 38.37
CA ARG A 170 3.37 -13.85 39.16
C ARG A 170 2.16 -14.78 39.21
N GLN A 171 0.96 -14.26 39.39
CA GLN A 171 -0.27 -15.06 39.39
C GLN A 171 -0.53 -15.67 38.02
N PHE A 172 -0.28 -14.94 36.93
CA PHE A 172 -0.34 -15.49 35.57
C PHE A 172 0.68 -16.62 35.42
N LYS A 173 1.96 -16.39 35.73
CA LYS A 173 2.97 -17.47 35.66
C LYS A 173 2.57 -18.68 36.51
N ASN A 174 2.21 -18.49 37.77
CA ASN A 174 1.94 -19.59 38.71
C ASN A 174 0.60 -20.30 38.48
N GLY A 175 -0.40 -19.60 37.94
CA GLY A 175 -1.72 -20.18 37.62
C GLY A 175 -1.71 -21.04 36.36
N PHE A 176 -0.79 -20.79 35.42
CA PHE A 176 -0.68 -21.55 34.17
C PHE A 176 0.30 -22.73 34.23
N TYR A 177 1.36 -22.68 35.08
CA TYR A 177 2.29 -23.81 35.23
C TYR A 177 1.78 -24.96 36.11
N LYS A 178 0.71 -24.77 36.91
CA LYS A 178 0.15 -25.89 37.70
C LYS A 178 -0.72 -26.87 36.92
N LYS A 179 -1.11 -26.57 35.68
CA LYS A 179 -2.08 -27.39 34.94
C LYS A 179 -1.47 -28.31 33.87
N THR A 180 -0.15 -28.30 33.72
CA THR A 180 0.57 -29.14 32.75
C THR A 180 1.39 -30.26 33.38
N ASP A 181 1.58 -30.27 34.70
CA ASP A 181 2.40 -31.29 35.39
C ASP A 181 1.57 -32.43 36.02
N GLU A 182 0.24 -32.49 35.81
CA GLU A 182 -0.63 -33.58 36.29
C GLU A 182 -1.11 -34.54 35.17
N ILE A 183 -0.43 -34.57 34.01
CA ILE A 183 -0.66 -35.61 32.99
C ILE A 183 0.66 -36.21 32.52
N GLU A 184 1.46 -36.73 33.46
CA GLU A 184 2.41 -37.82 33.19
C GLU A 184 2.38 -38.79 34.37
N GLU A 185 1.29 -39.53 34.48
CA GLU A 185 1.29 -40.80 35.21
C GLU A 185 0.41 -41.80 34.43
N PHE A 186 1.00 -42.39 33.39
CA PHE A 186 0.67 -43.72 32.86
C PHE A 186 1.91 -44.32 32.19
#